data_AF-A0A9P3GCV4-F1
#
_entry.id   AF-A0A9P3GCV4-F1
#
_cell.length_a   1.000
_cell.length_b   1.000
_cell.length_c   1.000
_cell.angle_alpha   90.00
_cell.angle_beta   90.00
_cell.angle_gamma   90.00
#
_symmetry.space_group_name_H-M   'P 1'
#
loop_
_entity.id
_entity.type
_entity.pdbx_description
1 polymer ?
#
loop_
_entity_poly.entity_id
_entity_poly.type
_entity_poly.pdbx_seq_one_letter_code
_entity_poly.pdbx_strand_id
1 'polypeptide(L)'
;MAVISVPDTLRTRALEAVHPYEIKKLLRLSSSDRADSVYSWSLLKLVEVALSSENCVPAVQATLTRRTKELLSQVAPYINALLEGMRKHGAVLSGSRCLAFFDHDCGFNPDNWDWYVAEYGYKLFLSLLIQKLGYELVGTSSGPQAYSSSIEPPASLAEKITSCVVHHSLRRTHDMGLVHRTCLHGELGQELDVICSRVSSPLLPISLFHSTIVQNFVSYDGFCMACPELFFSNTGIKASRRLTAGDIQLLEKYRNRGYNIVDNIPTHLQPLCLKDGYCSQAVWRFGNQFSLVMLLKFQGLSGRLPDFAKYPFM
;
A
#
# COMPACT_ATOMS: atom_id res chain seq x y z
N MET A 1 -6.35 2.02 20.30
CA MET A 1 -7.21 1.42 19.27
C MET A 1 -6.33 0.97 18.11
N ALA A 2 -6.34 -0.31 17.73
CA ALA A 2 -5.57 -0.81 16.58
C ALA A 2 -6.28 -0.59 15.24
N VAL A 3 -7.61 -0.61 15.27
CA VAL A 3 -8.44 -0.44 14.10
C VAL A 3 -9.00 0.96 14.19
N ILE A 4 -8.67 1.81 13.22
CA ILE A 4 -9.19 3.19 13.19
C ILE A 4 -10.58 3.20 12.56
N SER A 5 -10.74 2.48 11.45
CA SER A 5 -11.94 2.51 10.63
C SER A 5 -12.19 1.13 10.03
N VAL A 6 -13.43 0.64 10.19
CA VAL A 6 -13.98 -0.53 9.51
C VAL A 6 -15.31 -0.11 8.89
N PRO A 7 -15.49 -0.26 7.57
CA PRO A 7 -16.78 0.00 6.92
C PRO A 7 -17.87 -0.89 7.52
N ASP A 8 -19.09 -0.38 7.69
CA ASP A 8 -20.19 -1.14 8.29
C ASP A 8 -20.50 -2.43 7.52
N THR A 9 -20.39 -2.40 6.20
CA THR A 9 -20.55 -3.58 5.35
C THR A 9 -19.49 -4.65 5.63
N LEU A 10 -18.24 -4.24 5.86
CA LEU A 10 -17.17 -5.15 6.27
C LEU A 10 -17.37 -5.65 7.70
N ARG A 11 -17.88 -4.80 8.61
CA ARG A 11 -18.10 -5.16 10.02
C ARG A 11 -19.04 -6.37 10.14
N THR A 12 -20.17 -6.37 9.44
CA THR A 12 -21.11 -7.50 9.46
C THR A 12 -20.43 -8.78 8.99
N ARG A 13 -19.75 -8.72 7.83
CA ARG A 13 -19.03 -9.87 7.28
C ARG A 13 -17.89 -10.35 8.18
N ALA A 14 -17.18 -9.42 8.83
CA ALA A 14 -16.10 -9.75 9.74
C ALA A 14 -16.64 -10.50 10.95
N LEU A 15 -17.74 -10.09 11.58
CA LEU A 15 -18.33 -10.73 12.77
C LEU A 15 -18.80 -12.20 12.57
N GLU A 16 -18.70 -12.72 11.36
CA GLU A 16 -19.04 -14.09 11.00
C GLU A 16 -17.81 -14.95 10.64
N ALA A 17 -16.59 -14.38 10.63
CA ALA A 17 -15.40 -15.06 10.13
C ALA A 17 -14.72 -16.01 11.16
N VAL A 18 -15.06 -15.92 12.44
CA VAL A 18 -14.44 -16.60 13.58
C VAL A 18 -15.54 -16.99 14.54
N HIS A 19 -15.67 -18.30 14.76
CA HIS A 19 -16.64 -18.81 15.69
C HIS A 19 -16.39 -18.24 17.12
N PRO A 20 -17.43 -17.79 17.87
CA PRO A 20 -17.25 -17.16 19.19
C PRO A 20 -16.46 -17.99 20.21
N TYR A 21 -16.45 -19.31 20.06
CA TYR A 21 -15.63 -20.21 20.89
C TYR A 21 -14.12 -19.98 20.70
N GLU A 22 -13.66 -19.71 19.48
CA GLU A 22 -12.25 -19.45 19.18
C GLU A 22 -11.78 -18.15 19.86
N ILE A 23 -12.64 -17.12 19.88
CA ILE A 23 -12.35 -15.87 20.60
C ILE A 23 -12.24 -16.13 22.11
N LYS A 24 -13.16 -16.92 22.69
CA LYS A 24 -13.08 -17.31 24.11
C LYS A 24 -11.80 -18.10 24.41
N LYS A 25 -11.36 -18.97 23.49
CA LYS A 25 -10.10 -19.72 23.62
C LYS A 25 -8.90 -18.77 23.60
N LEU A 26 -8.86 -17.82 22.66
CA LEU A 26 -7.81 -16.79 22.61
C LEU A 26 -7.72 -15.97 23.90
N LEU A 27 -8.86 -15.59 24.48
CA LEU A 27 -8.87 -14.79 25.71
C LEU A 27 -8.27 -15.50 26.93
N ARG A 28 -8.21 -16.83 26.92
CA ARG A 28 -7.57 -17.64 27.96
C ARG A 28 -6.05 -17.73 27.81
N LEU A 29 -5.52 -17.39 26.65
CA LEU A 29 -4.08 -17.39 26.37
C LEU A 29 -3.40 -16.14 26.94
N SER A 30 -2.09 -16.24 27.19
CA SER A 30 -1.25 -15.09 27.51
C SER A 30 -1.16 -14.13 26.32
N SER A 31 -0.73 -12.88 26.55
CA SER A 31 -0.62 -11.89 25.48
C SER A 31 0.33 -12.30 24.35
N SER A 32 1.43 -13.00 24.65
CA SER A 32 2.36 -13.52 23.62
C SER A 32 1.71 -14.65 22.82
N ASP A 33 1.11 -15.62 23.52
CA ASP A 33 0.54 -16.81 22.89
C ASP A 33 -0.67 -16.48 22.01
N ARG A 34 -1.40 -15.40 22.33
CA ARG A 34 -2.47 -14.89 21.45
C ARG A 34 -1.93 -14.47 20.08
N ALA A 35 -0.82 -13.74 20.03
CA ALA A 35 -0.25 -13.25 18.78
C ALA A 35 0.24 -14.41 17.90
N ASP A 36 0.81 -15.44 18.53
CA ASP A 36 1.21 -16.66 17.82
C ASP A 36 0.01 -17.47 17.33
N SER A 37 -1.03 -17.61 18.15
CA SER A 37 -2.25 -18.35 17.78
C SER A 37 -3.01 -17.74 16.60
N VAL A 38 -2.93 -16.42 16.39
CA VAL A 38 -3.61 -15.74 15.27
C VAL A 38 -2.67 -15.42 14.11
N TYR A 39 -1.40 -15.83 14.18
CA TYR A 39 -0.38 -15.43 13.21
C TYR A 39 -0.64 -15.92 11.79
N SER A 40 -1.34 -17.04 11.61
CA SER A 40 -1.73 -17.59 10.30
C SER A 40 -3.14 -17.19 9.87
N TRP A 41 -3.86 -16.39 10.66
CA TRP A 41 -5.25 -16.07 10.37
C TRP A 41 -5.37 -15.09 9.20
N SER A 42 -6.41 -15.25 8.38
CA SER A 42 -6.67 -14.29 7.31
C SER A 42 -6.95 -12.90 7.86
N LEU A 43 -6.78 -11.87 7.03
CA LEU A 43 -7.00 -10.49 7.44
C LEU A 43 -8.42 -10.26 7.98
N LEU A 44 -9.42 -10.90 7.38
CA LEU A 44 -10.82 -10.79 7.81
C LEU A 44 -11.03 -11.30 9.24
N LYS A 45 -10.43 -12.45 9.57
CA LYS A 45 -10.46 -13.01 10.93
C LYS A 45 -9.73 -12.10 11.94
N LEU A 46 -8.62 -11.49 11.54
CA LEU A 46 -7.90 -10.53 12.39
C LEU A 46 -8.75 -9.28 12.66
N VAL A 47 -9.46 -8.76 11.66
CA VAL A 47 -10.40 -7.64 11.81
C VAL A 47 -11.51 -8.01 12.79
N GLU A 48 -12.12 -9.17 12.65
CA GLU A 48 -13.17 -9.64 13.55
C GLU A 48 -12.71 -9.74 15.00
N VAL A 49 -11.56 -10.37 15.23
CA VAL A 49 -11.00 -10.51 16.59
C VAL A 49 -10.79 -9.14 17.23
N ALA A 50 -10.28 -8.18 16.46
CA ALA A 50 -10.09 -6.82 16.93
C ALA A 50 -11.41 -6.09 17.21
N LEU A 51 -12.48 -6.38 16.45
CA LEU A 51 -13.82 -5.83 16.66
C LEU A 51 -14.55 -6.48 17.83
N SER A 52 -14.31 -7.77 18.08
CA SER A 52 -15.03 -8.57 19.07
C SER A 52 -14.45 -8.45 20.47
N SER A 53 -13.18 -8.07 20.60
CA SER A 53 -12.55 -7.90 21.92
C SER A 53 -11.38 -6.92 21.92
N GLU A 54 -11.51 -5.87 22.73
CA GLU A 54 -10.41 -4.93 23.00
C GLU A 54 -9.17 -5.61 23.60
N ASN A 55 -9.34 -6.72 24.32
CA ASN A 55 -8.23 -7.49 24.90
C ASN A 55 -7.41 -8.25 23.85
N CYS A 56 -7.93 -8.44 22.65
CA CYS A 56 -7.23 -9.11 21.55
C CYS A 56 -6.57 -8.12 20.58
N VAL A 57 -6.93 -6.84 20.63
CA VAL A 57 -6.36 -5.76 19.82
C VAL A 57 -4.82 -5.74 19.85
N PRO A 58 -4.12 -5.85 21.00
CA PRO A 58 -2.66 -5.90 21.02
C PRO A 58 -2.07 -7.10 20.28
N ALA A 59 -2.71 -8.27 20.33
CA ALA A 59 -2.25 -9.47 19.65
C ALA A 59 -2.42 -9.36 18.12
N VAL A 60 -3.53 -8.76 17.66
CA VAL A 60 -3.73 -8.44 16.25
C VAL A 60 -2.67 -7.45 15.75
N GLN A 61 -2.38 -6.38 16.52
CA GLN A 61 -1.29 -5.45 16.16
C GLN A 61 0.07 -6.12 16.11
N ALA A 62 0.41 -6.93 17.11
CA ALA A 62 1.68 -7.64 17.15
C ALA A 62 1.83 -8.57 15.93
N THR A 63 0.75 -9.27 15.56
CA THR A 63 0.68 -10.12 14.37
C THR A 63 0.92 -9.34 13.08
N LEU A 64 0.19 -8.24 12.87
CA LEU A 64 0.33 -7.42 11.66
C LEU A 64 1.70 -6.73 11.59
N THR A 65 2.23 -6.26 12.72
CA THR A 65 3.60 -5.71 12.81
C THR A 65 4.61 -6.78 12.44
N ARG A 66 4.49 -8.01 12.96
CA ARG A 66 5.40 -9.12 12.64
C ARG A 66 5.37 -9.43 11.15
N ARG A 67 4.19 -9.62 10.56
CA ARG A 67 4.02 -9.87 9.13
C ARG A 67 4.59 -8.74 8.26
N THR A 68 4.41 -7.49 8.69
CA THR A 68 4.97 -6.34 7.97
C THR A 68 6.50 -6.35 8.01
N LYS A 69 7.11 -6.69 9.15
CA LYS A 69 8.57 -6.82 9.24
C LYS A 69 9.09 -7.94 8.37
N GLU A 70 8.43 -9.10 8.34
CA GLU A 70 8.80 -10.24 7.49
C GLU A 70 8.62 -9.96 5.99
N LEU A 71 7.61 -9.15 5.64
CA LEU A 71 7.48 -8.64 4.28
C LEU A 71 8.68 -7.74 3.95
N LEU A 72 8.97 -6.74 4.79
CA LEU A 72 10.03 -5.77 4.52
C LEU A 72 11.45 -6.34 4.65
N SER A 73 11.64 -7.42 5.40
CA SER A 73 12.93 -8.12 5.49
C SER A 73 13.36 -8.75 4.17
N GLN A 74 12.41 -9.00 3.27
CA GLN A 74 12.69 -9.48 1.92
C GLN A 74 13.26 -8.39 1.01
N VAL A 75 13.17 -7.11 1.41
CA VAL A 75 13.67 -5.95 0.65
C VAL A 75 14.99 -5.48 1.24
N ALA A 76 15.08 -5.33 2.55
CA ALA A 76 16.25 -4.70 3.15
C ALA A 76 16.72 -5.49 4.38
N PRO A 77 18.04 -5.75 4.51
CA PRO A 77 18.58 -6.35 5.73
C PRO A 77 18.38 -5.43 6.94
N TYR A 78 18.37 -4.10 6.72
CA TYR A 78 18.20 -3.08 7.76
C TYR A 78 16.77 -2.54 7.83
N ILE A 79 15.82 -3.41 8.23
CA ILE A 79 14.37 -3.10 8.27
C ILE A 79 14.07 -1.81 9.05
N ASN A 80 14.73 -1.57 10.18
CA ASN A 80 14.49 -0.37 10.99
C ASN A 80 14.86 0.92 10.23
N ALA A 81 15.94 0.91 9.45
CA ALA A 81 16.33 2.05 8.63
C ALA A 81 15.34 2.29 7.50
N LEU A 82 14.82 1.21 6.87
CA LEU A 82 13.79 1.32 5.84
C LEU A 82 12.49 1.88 6.43
N LEU A 83 12.02 1.35 7.56
CA LEU A 83 10.82 1.82 8.27
C LEU A 83 10.95 3.30 8.67
N GLU A 84 12.06 3.71 9.26
CA GLU A 84 12.31 5.12 9.59
C GLU A 84 12.31 5.99 8.33
N GLY A 85 12.91 5.52 7.24
CA GLY A 85 12.87 6.15 5.93
C GLY A 85 11.47 6.34 5.38
N MET A 86 10.63 5.30 5.46
CA MET A 86 9.23 5.34 5.06
C MET A 86 8.49 6.44 5.82
N ARG A 87 8.67 6.49 7.14
CA ARG A 87 8.05 7.52 7.98
C ARG A 87 8.55 8.93 7.63
N LYS A 88 9.87 9.10 7.61
CA LYS A 88 10.53 10.41 7.45
C LYS A 88 10.26 11.02 6.08
N HIS A 89 10.17 10.20 5.05
CA HIS A 89 10.04 10.65 3.66
C HIS A 89 8.64 10.43 3.08
N GLY A 90 7.69 9.96 3.89
CA GLY A 90 6.32 9.71 3.43
C GLY A 90 6.27 8.67 2.31
N ALA A 91 7.05 7.60 2.44
CA ALA A 91 7.02 6.49 1.50
C ALA A 91 6.06 5.40 1.98
N VAL A 92 5.33 4.80 1.04
CA VAL A 92 4.43 3.67 1.27
C VAL A 92 4.70 2.57 0.25
N LEU A 93 4.47 1.32 0.67
CA LEU A 93 4.51 0.16 -0.20
C LEU A 93 3.11 -0.12 -0.75
N SER A 94 2.98 -0.40 -2.04
CA SER A 94 1.71 -0.76 -2.69
C SER A 94 1.93 -1.84 -3.76
N GLY A 95 0.99 -1.98 -4.69
CA GLY A 95 1.10 -2.90 -5.82
C GLY A 95 0.90 -4.37 -5.44
N SER A 96 1.50 -5.27 -6.23
CA SER A 96 1.24 -6.72 -6.10
C SER A 96 1.79 -7.33 -4.81
N ARG A 97 2.92 -6.83 -4.27
CA ARG A 97 3.46 -7.27 -2.97
C ARG A 97 2.53 -6.93 -1.82
N CYS A 98 1.98 -5.72 -1.84
CA CYS A 98 1.01 -5.27 -0.85
C CYS A 98 -0.29 -6.08 -0.94
N LEU A 99 -0.74 -6.39 -2.17
CA LEU A 99 -1.87 -7.28 -2.40
C LEU A 99 -1.65 -8.67 -1.78
N ALA A 100 -0.50 -9.31 -2.05
CA ALA A 100 -0.15 -10.61 -1.49
C ALA A 100 0.00 -10.61 0.04
N PHE A 101 0.40 -9.47 0.63
CA PHE A 101 0.42 -9.31 2.08
C PHE A 101 -0.99 -9.36 2.70
N PHE A 102 -1.99 -8.74 2.05
CA PHE A 102 -3.37 -8.78 2.53
C PHE A 102 -4.07 -10.11 2.23
N ASP A 103 -3.77 -10.68 1.06
CA ASP A 103 -4.28 -11.97 0.61
C ASP A 103 -3.29 -13.07 1.02
N HIS A 104 -3.24 -13.37 2.32
CA HIS A 104 -2.27 -14.30 2.89
C HIS A 104 -2.31 -15.71 2.24
N ASP A 105 -3.46 -16.08 1.69
CA ASP A 105 -3.71 -17.38 1.07
C ASP A 105 -3.56 -17.32 -0.47
N CYS A 106 -3.05 -16.22 -1.03
CA CYS A 106 -2.91 -16.09 -2.47
C CYS A 106 -1.87 -17.08 -3.04
N GLY A 107 -2.22 -17.72 -4.16
CA GLY A 107 -1.35 -18.68 -4.86
C GLY A 107 -0.26 -18.02 -5.73
N PHE A 108 -0.01 -16.73 -5.60
CA PHE A 108 0.96 -16.00 -6.43
C PHE A 108 2.04 -15.33 -5.60
N ASN A 109 3.28 -15.34 -6.11
CA ASN A 109 4.39 -14.60 -5.54
C ASN A 109 4.76 -13.45 -6.50
N PRO A 110 4.52 -12.18 -6.13
CA PRO A 110 4.95 -11.04 -6.94
C PRO A 110 6.47 -10.96 -6.99
N ASP A 111 7.06 -10.46 -8.07
CA ASP A 111 8.51 -10.28 -8.14
C ASP A 111 8.95 -8.88 -7.71
N ASN A 112 8.20 -7.86 -8.13
CA ASN A 112 8.60 -6.45 -8.01
C ASN A 112 7.96 -5.74 -6.79
N TRP A 113 8.66 -4.73 -6.28
CA TRP A 113 8.24 -3.91 -5.14
C TRP A 113 7.92 -2.48 -5.57
N ASP A 114 6.67 -2.07 -5.39
CA ASP A 114 6.21 -0.74 -5.79
C ASP A 114 6.16 0.22 -4.60
N TRP A 115 7.14 1.11 -4.51
CA TRP A 115 7.24 2.16 -3.50
C TRP A 115 6.70 3.47 -4.04
N TYR A 116 5.81 4.12 -3.28
CA TYR A 116 5.25 5.42 -3.61
C TYR A 116 5.73 6.45 -2.61
N VAL A 117 6.27 7.57 -3.10
CA VAL A 117 6.86 8.61 -2.26
C VAL A 117 6.29 9.97 -2.66
N ALA A 118 6.02 10.81 -1.67
CA ALA A 118 5.70 12.20 -1.91
C ALA A 118 6.86 12.92 -2.60
N GLU A 119 6.56 13.94 -3.42
CA GLU A 119 7.57 14.68 -4.18
C GLU A 119 8.74 15.17 -3.33
N TYR A 120 8.44 15.76 -2.16
CA TYR A 120 9.45 16.31 -1.24
C TYR A 120 10.37 15.23 -0.65
N GLY A 121 9.89 14.00 -0.50
CA GLY A 121 10.61 12.90 0.12
C GLY A 121 11.37 12.03 -0.87
N TYR A 122 11.04 12.11 -2.17
CA TYR A 122 11.49 11.18 -3.20
C TYR A 122 13.01 11.04 -3.29
N LYS A 123 13.74 12.14 -3.49
CA LYS A 123 15.20 12.15 -3.62
C LYS A 123 15.89 11.62 -2.36
N LEU A 124 15.37 11.96 -1.18
CA LEU A 124 15.92 11.52 0.11
C LEU A 124 15.67 10.03 0.35
N PHE A 125 14.49 9.53 -0.02
CA PHE A 125 14.18 8.11 0.06
C PHE A 125 15.04 7.29 -0.92
N LEU A 126 15.24 7.76 -2.15
CA LEU A 126 16.20 7.14 -3.08
C LEU A 126 17.62 7.11 -2.53
N SER A 127 18.08 8.22 -1.94
CA SER A 127 19.40 8.30 -1.30
C SER A 127 19.53 7.26 -0.19
N LEU A 128 18.49 7.05 0.63
CA LEU A 128 18.46 6.01 1.65
C LEU A 128 18.62 4.61 1.03
N LEU A 129 17.82 4.29 0.01
CA LEU A 129 17.86 2.97 -0.64
C LEU A 129 19.26 2.71 -1.23
N ILE A 130 19.82 3.67 -1.95
CA ILE A 130 21.10 3.50 -2.65
C ILE A 130 22.27 3.50 -1.67
N GLN A 131 22.39 4.54 -0.84
CA GLN A 131 23.60 4.76 -0.04
C GLN A 131 23.61 3.93 1.24
N LYS A 132 22.44 3.67 1.84
CA LYS A 132 22.35 2.97 3.14
C LYS A 132 21.93 1.52 3.00
N LEU A 133 21.08 1.20 2.02
CA LEU A 133 20.57 -0.16 1.82
C LEU A 133 21.23 -0.90 0.65
N GLY A 134 22.20 -0.28 -0.04
CA GLY A 134 23.02 -0.95 -1.04
C GLY A 134 22.32 -1.19 -2.38
N TYR A 135 21.24 -0.47 -2.68
CA TYR A 135 20.55 -0.61 -3.96
C TYR A 135 21.31 0.06 -5.11
N GLU A 136 21.30 -0.59 -6.26
CA GLU A 136 21.89 -0.08 -7.50
C GLU A 136 20.82 0.53 -8.41
N LEU A 137 21.18 1.64 -9.06
CA LEU A 137 20.30 2.31 -10.01
C LEU A 137 20.40 1.62 -11.38
N VAL A 138 19.26 1.07 -11.85
CA VAL A 138 19.18 0.35 -13.13
C VAL A 138 18.68 1.25 -14.23
N GLY A 139 17.72 2.11 -13.90
CA GLY A 139 17.12 3.03 -14.86
C GLY A 139 16.18 4.01 -14.21
N THR A 140 15.87 5.06 -14.94
CA THR A 140 14.82 6.00 -14.57
C THR A 140 13.91 6.23 -15.76
N SER A 141 12.66 6.60 -15.50
CA SER A 141 11.72 7.03 -16.52
C SER A 141 10.98 8.27 -16.00
N SER A 142 10.86 9.28 -16.85
CA SER A 142 10.22 10.55 -16.53
C SER A 142 8.91 10.71 -17.30
N GLY A 143 7.95 11.37 -16.65
CA GLY A 143 6.72 11.82 -17.30
C GLY A 143 6.99 13.01 -18.22
N PRO A 144 6.03 13.34 -19.11
CA PRO A 144 6.14 14.48 -20.04
C PRO A 144 6.24 15.87 -19.37
N GLN A 145 6.04 15.96 -18.05
CA GLN A 145 6.22 17.18 -17.24
C GLN A 145 7.00 16.87 -15.96
N ALA A 146 8.31 16.66 -16.07
CA ALA A 146 9.18 16.70 -14.89
C ALA A 146 9.33 18.17 -14.45
N TYR A 147 8.69 18.56 -13.35
CA TYR A 147 8.91 19.87 -12.76
C TYR A 147 10.31 19.93 -12.14
N SER A 148 11.03 21.03 -12.40
CA SER A 148 12.32 21.35 -11.79
C SER A 148 12.13 21.63 -10.28
N SER A 149 12.08 20.60 -9.45
CA SER A 149 12.11 20.78 -7.99
C SER A 149 13.53 21.17 -7.54
N SER A 150 13.65 22.32 -6.89
CA SER A 150 14.90 22.94 -6.40
C SER A 150 15.58 22.22 -5.24
N ILE A 151 15.15 20.99 -4.91
CA ILE A 151 15.83 20.15 -3.91
C ILE A 151 16.98 19.46 -4.64
N GLU A 152 18.19 20.02 -4.58
CA GLU A 152 19.37 19.36 -5.14
C GLU A 152 19.70 18.09 -4.34
N PRO A 153 19.86 16.93 -5.00
CA PRO A 153 20.42 15.75 -4.34
C PRO A 153 21.86 16.05 -3.86
N PRO A 154 22.41 15.26 -2.92
CA PRO A 154 23.86 15.24 -2.70
C PRO A 154 24.58 15.12 -4.04
N ALA A 155 25.62 15.92 -4.29
CA ALA A 155 26.26 16.02 -5.61
C ALA A 155 26.62 14.65 -6.24
N SER A 156 27.09 13.70 -5.43
CA SER A 156 27.42 12.34 -5.86
C SER A 156 26.21 11.49 -6.30
N LEU A 157 25.03 11.76 -5.74
CA LEU A 157 23.77 11.11 -6.15
C LEU A 157 23.14 11.85 -7.34
N ALA A 158 23.26 13.17 -7.38
CA ALA A 158 22.80 13.97 -8.53
C ALA A 158 23.53 13.53 -9.79
N GLU A 159 24.84 13.31 -9.73
CA GLU A 159 25.64 12.81 -10.84
C GLU A 159 25.21 11.41 -11.28
N LYS A 160 25.01 10.47 -10.34
CA LYS A 160 24.50 9.11 -10.64
C LYS A 160 23.08 9.09 -11.20
N ILE A 161 22.18 9.92 -10.68
CA ILE A 161 20.80 10.00 -11.17
C ILE A 161 20.80 10.62 -12.57
N THR A 162 21.57 11.68 -12.80
CA THR A 162 21.64 12.40 -14.08
C THR A 162 22.25 11.53 -15.17
N SER A 163 23.27 10.72 -14.86
CA SER A 163 23.92 9.85 -15.84
C SER A 163 23.06 8.62 -16.24
N CYS A 164 22.13 8.19 -15.38
CA CYS A 164 21.25 7.04 -15.60
C CYS A 164 19.84 7.42 -16.12
N VAL A 165 19.62 8.67 -16.55
CA VAL A 165 18.35 9.06 -17.19
C VAL A 165 18.26 8.49 -18.59
N VAL A 166 17.84 7.23 -18.69
CA VAL A 166 17.33 6.67 -19.94
C VAL A 166 15.95 7.28 -20.16
N HIS A 167 15.77 8.10 -21.19
CA HIS A 167 14.46 8.59 -21.59
C HIS A 167 13.61 7.46 -22.19
N HIS A 168 13.24 6.46 -21.39
CA HIS A 168 12.04 5.71 -21.68
C HIS A 168 10.88 6.63 -21.37
N SER A 169 10.24 7.14 -22.43
CA SER A 169 8.93 7.80 -22.27
C SER A 169 8.06 6.87 -21.44
N LEU A 170 7.62 7.33 -20.26
CA LEU A 170 6.46 6.76 -19.60
C LEU A 170 5.35 6.83 -20.64
N ARG A 171 5.13 5.73 -21.38
CA ARG A 171 4.25 5.68 -22.56
C ARG A 171 2.87 6.13 -22.11
N ARG A 172 2.57 7.42 -22.32
CA ARG A 172 1.25 8.07 -22.15
C ARG A 172 0.43 7.54 -20.97
N THR A 173 1.02 7.38 -19.79
CA THR A 173 0.25 7.40 -18.54
C THR A 173 -0.09 8.87 -18.30
N HIS A 174 -1.10 9.37 -19.03
CA HIS A 174 -1.64 10.72 -18.92
C HIS A 174 -1.68 11.21 -17.47
N ASP A 175 -0.89 12.22 -17.09
CA ASP A 175 -1.13 13.16 -15.96
C ASP A 175 -1.67 12.63 -14.60
N MET A 176 -1.57 11.33 -14.29
CA MET A 176 -2.24 10.69 -13.14
C MET A 176 -1.47 10.86 -11.81
N GLY A 177 -0.96 12.07 -11.55
CA GLY A 177 -0.25 12.35 -10.32
C GLY A 177 1.13 11.68 -10.21
N LEU A 178 1.71 11.20 -11.32
CA LEU A 178 3.05 10.60 -11.39
C LEU A 178 4.05 11.58 -12.01
N VAL A 179 5.24 11.71 -11.40
CA VAL A 179 6.33 12.53 -11.96
C VAL A 179 7.46 11.66 -12.50
N HIS A 180 7.93 10.73 -11.68
CA HIS A 180 9.13 9.93 -11.95
C HIS A 180 8.94 8.50 -11.48
N ARG A 181 9.57 7.57 -12.19
CA ARG A 181 9.78 6.20 -11.72
C ARG A 181 11.26 5.89 -11.83
N THR A 182 11.85 5.43 -10.72
CA THR A 182 13.24 4.95 -10.65
C THR A 182 13.23 3.47 -10.36
N CYS A 183 13.88 2.69 -11.22
CA CYS A 183 14.05 1.25 -11.06
C CYS A 183 15.39 0.98 -10.37
N LEU A 184 15.36 0.21 -9.28
CA LEU A 184 16.54 -0.18 -8.51
C LEU A 184 16.66 -1.70 -8.43
N HIS A 185 17.88 -2.22 -8.40
CA HIS A 185 18.17 -3.62 -8.09
C HIS A 185 18.89 -3.74 -6.75
N GLY A 186 18.45 -4.70 -5.93
CA GLY A 186 19.12 -5.07 -4.69
C GLY A 186 20.14 -6.19 -4.92
N GLU A 187 21.13 -6.31 -4.03
CA GLU A 187 22.13 -7.39 -4.05
C GLU A 187 21.52 -8.80 -3.99
N LEU A 188 20.33 -8.92 -3.41
CA LEU A 188 19.58 -10.16 -3.27
C LEU A 188 18.63 -10.41 -4.46
N GLY A 189 18.78 -9.66 -5.57
CA GLY A 189 18.03 -9.82 -6.81
C GLY A 189 16.62 -9.21 -6.80
N GLN A 190 16.29 -8.36 -5.82
CA GLN A 190 14.99 -7.67 -5.82
C GLN A 190 14.97 -6.53 -6.82
N GLU A 191 13.84 -6.40 -7.52
CA GLU A 191 13.53 -5.23 -8.32
C GLU A 191 12.61 -4.29 -7.55
N LEU A 192 13.02 -3.02 -7.39
CA LEU A 192 12.18 -1.98 -6.80
C LEU A 192 11.82 -0.93 -7.84
N ASP A 193 10.55 -0.57 -7.86
CA ASP A 193 10.05 0.63 -8.50
C ASP A 193 9.79 1.70 -7.45
N VAL A 194 10.54 2.79 -7.49
CA VAL A 194 10.32 3.96 -6.64
C VAL A 194 9.63 5.02 -7.46
N ILE A 195 8.42 5.35 -7.05
CA ILE A 195 7.46 6.13 -7.82
C ILE A 195 7.21 7.45 -7.10
N CYS A 196 7.55 8.54 -7.77
CA CYS A 196 7.34 9.90 -7.28
C CYS A 196 5.92 10.37 -7.58
N SER A 197 5.17 10.70 -6.53
CA SER A 197 3.91 11.41 -6.66
C SER A 197 4.15 12.87 -7.04
N ARG A 198 3.27 13.43 -7.86
CA ARG A 198 3.23 14.85 -8.29
C ARG A 198 2.73 15.77 -7.20
N VAL A 199 2.10 15.22 -6.17
CA VAL A 199 1.58 15.98 -5.05
C VAL A 199 2.30 15.57 -3.77
N SER A 200 2.05 16.32 -2.70
CA SER A 200 2.57 16.05 -1.36
C SER A 200 2.11 14.70 -0.77
N SER A 201 1.08 14.07 -1.36
CA SER A 201 0.59 12.76 -0.96
C SER A 201 1.17 11.64 -1.84
N PRO A 202 1.81 10.61 -1.26
CA PRO A 202 2.23 9.42 -2.01
C PRO A 202 1.04 8.58 -2.49
N LEU A 203 -0.18 8.87 -2.00
CA LEU A 203 -1.36 8.05 -2.22
C LEU A 203 -2.10 8.35 -3.53
N LEU A 204 -1.88 9.53 -4.12
CA LEU A 204 -2.58 9.94 -5.34
C LEU A 204 -2.35 8.98 -6.52
N PRO A 205 -1.11 8.53 -6.83
CA PRO A 205 -0.92 7.54 -7.87
C PRO A 205 -1.65 6.22 -7.61
N ILE A 206 -1.74 5.81 -6.34
CA ILE A 206 -2.35 4.55 -5.93
C ILE A 206 -3.87 4.61 -6.15
N SER A 207 -4.53 5.72 -5.78
CA SER A 207 -5.97 5.88 -6.00
C SER A 207 -6.38 5.92 -7.47
N LEU A 208 -5.41 6.15 -8.38
CA LEU A 208 -5.63 6.21 -9.83
C LEU A 208 -5.28 4.90 -10.55
N PHE A 209 -5.01 3.82 -9.81
CA PHE A 209 -4.76 2.51 -10.41
C PHE A 209 -5.91 2.01 -11.30
N HIS A 210 -5.56 1.14 -12.26
CA HIS A 210 -6.50 0.56 -13.22
C HIS A 210 -7.58 -0.34 -12.58
N SER A 211 -7.40 -0.76 -11.32
CA SER A 211 -8.44 -1.46 -10.57
C SER A 211 -8.33 -1.24 -9.06
N THR A 212 -9.47 -1.31 -8.37
CA THR A 212 -9.56 -1.20 -6.89
C THR A 212 -8.82 -2.31 -6.15
N ILE A 213 -8.57 -3.46 -6.78
CA ILE A 213 -7.90 -4.58 -6.10
C ILE A 213 -6.49 -4.21 -5.61
N VAL A 214 -5.80 -3.33 -6.34
CA VAL A 214 -4.45 -2.83 -5.98
C VAL A 214 -4.47 -1.47 -5.29
N GLN A 215 -5.64 -0.98 -4.90
CA GLN A 215 -5.77 0.28 -4.16
C GLN A 215 -5.64 0.04 -2.67
N ASN A 216 -4.44 -0.37 -2.29
CA ASN A 216 -4.07 -0.68 -0.93
C ASN A 216 -2.61 -0.32 -0.71
N PHE A 217 -2.25 0.01 0.53
CA PHE A 217 -0.87 0.36 0.85
C PHE A 217 -0.50 -0.02 2.28
N VAL A 218 0.77 -0.29 2.50
CA VAL A 218 1.41 -0.42 3.81
C VAL A 218 2.31 0.80 4.00
N SER A 219 2.08 1.55 5.07
CA SER A 219 2.95 2.64 5.51
C SER A 219 3.74 2.22 6.74
N TYR A 220 4.56 3.15 7.25
CA TYR A 220 5.24 2.94 8.52
C TYR A 220 4.26 2.77 9.69
N ASP A 221 3.15 3.51 9.71
CA ASP A 221 2.26 3.56 10.88
C ASP A 221 1.09 2.57 10.81
N GLY A 222 0.88 1.93 9.66
CA GLY A 222 -0.38 1.25 9.40
C GLY A 222 -0.46 0.69 8.00
N PHE A 223 -1.65 0.23 7.65
CA PHE A 223 -1.99 -0.03 6.28
C PHE A 223 -3.43 0.43 6.02
N CYS A 224 -3.76 0.59 4.74
CA CYS A 224 -5.09 0.96 4.30
C CYS A 224 -5.50 0.17 3.07
N MET A 225 -6.76 -0.25 3.03
CA MET A 225 -7.39 -0.88 1.89
C MET A 225 -8.63 -0.07 1.51
N ALA A 226 -8.65 0.46 0.28
CA ALA A 226 -9.67 1.41 -0.14
C ALA A 226 -11.08 0.81 -0.22
N CYS A 227 -11.20 -0.44 -0.67
CA CYS A 227 -12.48 -1.12 -0.84
C CYS A 227 -12.38 -2.60 -0.39
N PRO A 228 -12.36 -2.85 0.94
CA PRO A 228 -12.11 -4.17 1.48
C PRO A 228 -13.26 -5.15 1.22
N GLU A 229 -14.50 -4.68 1.11
CA GLU A 229 -15.65 -5.52 0.80
C GLU A 229 -15.48 -6.27 -0.53
N LEU A 230 -15.05 -5.56 -1.57
CA LEU A 230 -14.80 -6.16 -2.88
C LEU A 230 -13.56 -7.04 -2.87
N PHE A 231 -12.49 -6.60 -2.20
CA PHE A 231 -11.28 -7.38 -2.05
C PHE A 231 -11.55 -8.76 -1.44
N PHE A 232 -12.27 -8.84 -0.31
CA PHE A 232 -12.60 -10.13 0.31
C PHE A 232 -13.58 -10.97 -0.52
N SER A 233 -14.27 -10.38 -1.50
CA SER A 233 -15.10 -11.09 -2.49
C SER A 233 -14.33 -11.40 -3.77
N ASN A 234 -12.98 -11.33 -3.74
CA ASN A 234 -12.09 -11.49 -4.90
C ASN A 234 -12.53 -10.65 -6.11
N THR A 235 -13.09 -9.46 -5.87
CA THR A 235 -13.64 -8.60 -6.91
C THR A 235 -12.90 -7.27 -6.94
N GLY A 236 -12.58 -6.80 -8.14
CA GLY A 236 -12.02 -5.47 -8.37
C GLY A 236 -12.89 -4.68 -9.35
N ILE A 237 -13.02 -3.37 -9.16
CA ILE A 237 -13.67 -2.50 -10.13
C ILE A 237 -12.61 -1.96 -11.07
N LYS A 238 -12.90 -2.01 -12.37
CA LYS A 238 -12.09 -1.41 -13.41
C LYS A 238 -12.13 0.12 -13.33
N ALA A 239 -11.00 0.78 -13.53
CA ALA A 239 -10.99 2.23 -13.64
C ALA A 239 -11.87 2.72 -14.80
N SER A 240 -12.67 3.74 -14.52
CA SER A 240 -13.63 4.32 -15.48
C SER A 240 -12.96 5.14 -16.59
N ARG A 241 -11.66 5.46 -16.44
CA ARG A 241 -10.88 6.13 -17.49
C ARG A 241 -10.67 5.20 -18.68
N ARG A 242 -10.35 5.79 -19.84
CA ARG A 242 -9.88 5.01 -20.99
C ARG A 242 -8.58 4.26 -20.60
N LEU A 243 -8.62 2.94 -20.73
CA LEU A 243 -7.47 2.08 -20.47
C LEU A 243 -6.61 1.95 -21.72
N THR A 244 -5.30 1.92 -21.52
CA THR A 244 -4.33 1.58 -22.56
C THR A 244 -4.27 0.06 -22.75
N ALA A 245 -3.62 -0.41 -23.83
CA ALA A 245 -3.36 -1.85 -24.01
C ALA A 245 -2.55 -2.44 -22.83
N GLY A 246 -1.61 -1.67 -22.27
CA GLY A 246 -0.84 -2.08 -21.09
C GLY A 246 -1.70 -2.19 -19.83
N ASP A 247 -2.63 -1.24 -19.61
CA ASP A 247 -3.59 -1.35 -18.50
C ASP A 247 -4.44 -2.62 -18.61
N ILE A 248 -4.90 -2.96 -19.83
CA ILE A 248 -5.69 -4.18 -20.07
C ILE A 248 -4.87 -5.43 -19.75
N GLN A 249 -3.60 -5.49 -20.16
CA GLN A 249 -2.71 -6.60 -19.81
C GLN A 249 -2.51 -6.72 -18.29
N LEU A 250 -2.41 -5.59 -17.58
CA LEU A 250 -2.34 -5.59 -16.12
C LEU A 250 -3.64 -6.10 -15.48
N LEU A 251 -4.81 -5.81 -16.05
CA LEU A 251 -6.07 -6.40 -15.58
C LEU A 251 -6.13 -7.90 -15.80
N GLU A 252 -5.73 -8.39 -16.98
CA GLU A 252 -5.63 -9.81 -17.26
C GLU A 252 -4.68 -10.53 -16.29
N LYS A 253 -3.57 -9.89 -15.91
CA LYS A 253 -2.67 -10.39 -14.86
C LYS A 253 -3.42 -10.68 -13.55
N TYR A 254 -4.34 -9.80 -13.12
CA TYR A 254 -5.12 -10.02 -11.89
C TYR A 254 -6.28 -11.01 -12.10
N ARG A 255 -6.90 -11.06 -13.28
CA ARG A 255 -7.88 -12.10 -13.62
C ARG A 255 -7.26 -13.50 -13.53
N ASN A 256 -6.05 -13.66 -14.06
CA ASN A 256 -5.30 -14.92 -14.00
C ASN A 256 -4.89 -15.31 -12.56
N ARG A 257 -4.92 -14.37 -11.61
CA ARG A 257 -4.71 -14.63 -10.17
C ARG A 257 -6.00 -14.97 -9.42
N GLY A 258 -7.14 -15.06 -10.12
CA GLY A 258 -8.44 -15.43 -9.54
C GLY A 258 -9.34 -14.25 -9.16
N TYR A 259 -8.95 -13.00 -9.49
CA TYR A 259 -9.78 -11.84 -9.22
C TYR A 259 -10.81 -11.59 -10.33
N ASN A 260 -12.06 -11.39 -9.96
CA ASN A 260 -13.13 -10.95 -10.85
C ASN A 260 -13.06 -9.43 -11.04
N ILE A 261 -12.64 -8.97 -12.23
CA ILE A 261 -12.59 -7.55 -12.55
C ILE A 261 -13.86 -7.13 -13.30
N VAL A 262 -14.70 -6.34 -12.63
CA VAL A 262 -15.99 -5.85 -13.14
C VAL A 262 -15.91 -4.38 -13.56
N ASP A 263 -16.82 -3.99 -14.44
CA ASP A 263 -16.88 -2.61 -14.97
C ASP A 263 -17.70 -1.66 -14.10
N ASN A 264 -18.66 -2.19 -13.34
CA ASN A 264 -19.60 -1.39 -12.56
C ASN A 264 -19.48 -1.72 -11.08
N ILE A 265 -19.56 -0.66 -10.27
CA ILE A 265 -19.62 -0.76 -8.82
C ILE A 265 -21.06 -1.07 -8.36
N PRO A 266 -21.25 -1.97 -7.37
CA PRO A 266 -22.55 -2.12 -6.71
C PRO A 266 -23.06 -0.79 -6.18
N THR A 267 -24.35 -0.49 -6.33
CA THR A 267 -24.94 0.81 -5.98
C THR A 267 -24.70 1.20 -4.52
N HIS A 268 -24.66 0.24 -3.60
CA HIS A 268 -24.40 0.50 -2.18
C HIS A 268 -22.94 0.84 -1.85
N LEU A 269 -22.02 0.60 -2.79
CA LEU A 269 -20.60 0.92 -2.66
C LEU A 269 -20.20 2.17 -3.45
N GLN A 270 -21.13 2.79 -4.18
CA GLN A 270 -20.83 3.98 -4.98
C GLN A 270 -20.28 5.10 -4.09
N PRO A 271 -19.02 5.53 -4.27
CA PRO A 271 -18.53 6.69 -3.56
C PRO A 271 -19.36 7.91 -3.98
N LEU A 272 -19.56 8.85 -3.05
CA LEU A 272 -20.20 10.13 -3.36
C LEU A 272 -19.42 10.81 -4.49
N CYS A 273 -20.04 10.86 -5.67
CA CYS A 273 -19.50 11.57 -6.81
C CYS A 273 -19.30 13.04 -6.43
N LEU A 274 -18.16 13.64 -6.85
CA LEU A 274 -17.98 15.09 -6.70
C LEU A 274 -19.07 15.81 -7.49
N LYS A 275 -19.47 17.00 -7.02
CA LYS A 275 -20.58 17.80 -7.58
C LYS A 275 -20.46 18.06 -9.08
N ASP A 276 -19.26 17.96 -9.65
CA ASP A 276 -18.98 18.23 -11.05
C ASP A 276 -19.23 17.02 -11.98
N GLY A 277 -19.90 15.97 -11.49
CA GLY A 277 -20.31 14.81 -12.30
C GLY A 277 -19.18 13.85 -12.67
N TYR A 278 -17.93 14.15 -12.33
CA TYR A 278 -16.81 13.22 -12.47
C TYR A 278 -16.82 12.20 -11.32
N CYS A 279 -17.60 11.14 -11.51
CA CYS A 279 -17.58 9.98 -10.64
C CYS A 279 -16.70 8.90 -11.26
N SER A 280 -15.40 8.95 -10.97
CA SER A 280 -14.55 7.83 -11.35
C SER A 280 -14.82 6.69 -10.37
N GLN A 281 -15.56 5.68 -10.83
CA GLN A 281 -16.02 4.53 -10.02
C GLN A 281 -14.87 3.76 -9.34
N ALA A 282 -13.64 3.97 -9.79
CA ALA A 282 -12.45 3.38 -9.21
C ALA A 282 -11.45 4.40 -8.62
N VAL A 283 -11.80 5.67 -8.40
CA VAL A 283 -10.90 6.57 -7.66
C VAL A 283 -11.38 6.70 -6.24
N TRP A 284 -10.64 6.06 -5.33
CA TRP A 284 -11.01 5.96 -3.94
C TRP A 284 -10.15 6.85 -3.06
N ARG A 285 -10.82 7.51 -2.11
CA ARG A 285 -10.14 8.25 -1.05
C ARG A 285 -9.81 7.29 0.08
N PHE A 286 -8.53 7.18 0.42
CA PHE A 286 -8.09 6.37 1.55
C PHE A 286 -8.54 7.01 2.87
N GLY A 287 -8.96 6.16 3.82
CA GLY A 287 -9.39 6.61 5.16
C GLY A 287 -10.82 7.16 5.21
N ASN A 288 -11.60 7.04 4.14
CA ASN A 288 -13.04 7.31 4.18
C ASN A 288 -13.81 6.16 4.85
N GLN A 289 -15.14 6.30 4.95
CA GLN A 289 -16.05 5.31 5.53
C GLN A 289 -16.07 3.94 4.81
N PHE A 290 -15.49 3.86 3.61
CA PHE A 290 -15.39 2.61 2.84
C PHE A 290 -14.01 1.96 2.97
N SER A 291 -13.04 2.62 3.58
CA SER A 291 -11.70 2.10 3.75
C SER A 291 -11.55 1.31 5.05
N LEU A 292 -10.82 0.19 4.99
CA LEU A 292 -10.27 -0.46 6.18
C LEU A 292 -8.92 0.18 6.52
N VAL A 293 -8.78 0.67 7.75
CA VAL A 293 -7.52 1.25 8.26
C VAL A 293 -7.12 0.57 9.56
N MET A 294 -5.94 -0.05 9.56
CA MET A 294 -5.35 -0.67 10.75
C MET A 294 -3.98 -0.05 11.05
N LEU A 295 -3.75 0.25 12.33
CA LEU A 295 -2.52 0.81 12.86
C LEU A 295 -1.56 -0.29 13.32
N LEU A 296 -0.32 -0.14 12.90
CA LEU A 296 0.81 -0.94 13.36
C LEU A 296 1.46 -0.29 14.57
N LYS A 297 2.07 -1.11 15.42
CA LYS A 297 2.87 -0.64 16.56
C LYS A 297 4.26 -1.23 16.49
N PHE A 298 5.24 -0.39 16.18
CA PHE A 298 6.65 -0.76 16.19
C PHE A 298 7.27 -0.37 17.54
N GLN A 299 7.76 -1.35 18.30
CA GLN A 299 8.44 -1.09 19.57
C GLN A 299 9.72 -0.26 19.36
N GLY A 300 10.01 0.67 20.28
CA GLY A 300 11.23 1.47 20.27
C GLY A 300 11.18 2.77 19.44
N LEU A 301 10.06 3.07 18.79
CA LEU A 301 9.88 4.28 17.99
C LEU A 301 8.71 5.09 18.55
N SER A 302 8.99 6.04 19.43
CA SER A 302 8.00 7.00 19.94
C SER A 302 7.69 8.04 18.86
N GLY A 303 6.45 8.09 18.39
CA GLY A 303 6.01 9.16 17.50
C GLY A 303 4.49 9.27 17.46
N ARG A 304 4.00 10.47 17.12
CA ARG A 304 2.57 10.76 16.98
C ARG A 304 1.92 9.80 15.98
N LEU A 305 0.67 9.43 16.24
CA LEU A 305 -0.16 8.69 15.29
C LEU A 305 -0.11 9.39 13.92
N PRO A 306 -0.17 8.61 12.82
CA PRO A 306 -0.23 9.17 11.48
C PRO A 306 -1.43 10.10 11.42
N ASP A 307 -1.16 11.36 11.11
CA ASP A 307 -2.20 12.29 10.79
C ASP A 307 -2.63 11.97 9.35
N PHE A 308 -3.52 10.99 9.18
CA PHE A 308 -4.06 10.68 7.86
C PHE A 308 -4.77 11.91 7.25
N ALA A 309 -5.15 12.90 8.07
CA ALA A 309 -5.65 14.18 7.60
C ALA A 309 -4.54 15.12 7.06
N LYS A 310 -3.24 14.83 7.26
CA LYS A 310 -2.11 15.50 6.57
C LYS A 310 -1.93 15.07 5.12
N TYR A 311 -2.65 14.05 4.68
CA TYR A 311 -2.78 13.72 3.27
C TYR A 311 -4.17 14.14 2.76
N PRO A 312 -4.60 15.41 2.92
CA PRO A 312 -5.87 15.82 2.37
C PRO A 312 -5.78 15.65 0.85
N PHE A 313 -6.58 14.75 0.31
CA PHE A 313 -6.94 14.78 -1.09
C PHE A 313 -7.78 16.05 -1.28
N MET A 314 -7.12 17.16 -1.58
CA MET A 314 -7.78 18.34 -2.14
C MET A 314 -8.25 18.00 -3.55
#